data_AF-A0A3A4RNK6-F1
#
_entry.id   AF-A0A3A4RNK6-F1
#
_cell.length_a   1.000
_cell.length_b   1.000
_cell.length_c   1.000
_cell.angle_alpha   90.00
_cell.angle_beta   90.00
_cell.angle_gamma   90.00
#
_symmetry.space_group_name_H-M   'P 1'
#
loop_
_entity.id
_entity.type
_entity.pdbx_description
1 polymer ?
#
loop_
_entity_poly.entity_id
_entity_poly.type
_entity_poly.pdbx_seq_one_letter_code
_entity_poly.pdbx_strand_id
1 'polypeptide(L)'
;MKTATLPPVRVAPDFRQELEGVLEQGETLSQFVESAVRSVVEKRKHQAEFVRRGIAAIQDTQRAGTGFPAEQVVARLEARLHEARKAKARRT
;
A
#
# COMPACT_ATOMS: atom_id res chain seq x y z
N MET A 1 -8.52 23.71 20.96
CA MET A 1 -9.73 23.06 20.40
C MET A 1 -9.74 21.61 20.86
N LYS A 2 -10.91 21.04 21.22
CA LYS A 2 -11.00 19.64 21.67
C LYS A 2 -10.85 18.71 20.47
N THR A 3 -9.83 17.88 20.46
CA THR A 3 -9.62 16.85 19.42
C THR A 3 -10.38 15.57 19.80
N ALA A 4 -10.83 14.82 18.79
CA ALA A 4 -11.39 13.49 19.03
C ALA A 4 -10.28 12.53 19.52
N THR A 5 -10.59 11.68 20.49
CA THR A 5 -9.67 10.69 21.02
C THR A 5 -10.02 9.30 20.51
N LEU A 6 -8.99 8.46 20.31
CA LEU A 6 -9.21 7.03 20.11
C LEU A 6 -9.79 6.44 21.41
N PRO A 7 -10.70 5.46 21.31
CA PRO A 7 -11.23 4.79 22.48
C PRO A 7 -10.10 4.08 23.25
N PRO A 8 -10.21 3.97 24.59
CA PRO A 8 -9.22 3.25 25.38
C PRO A 8 -9.22 1.76 25.00
N VAL A 9 -8.05 1.26 24.60
CA VAL A 9 -7.84 -0.15 24.24
C VAL A 9 -7.09 -0.84 25.38
N ARG A 10 -7.66 -1.93 25.90
CA ARG A 10 -6.97 -2.79 26.87
C ARG A 10 -5.99 -3.69 26.13
N VAL A 11 -4.77 -3.77 26.64
CA VAL A 11 -3.69 -4.60 26.09
C VAL A 11 -3.05 -5.43 27.20
N ALA A 12 -2.40 -6.53 26.83
CA ALA A 12 -1.59 -7.30 27.76
C ALA A 12 -0.40 -6.48 28.28
N PRO A 13 0.01 -6.62 29.55
CA PRO A 13 1.16 -5.90 30.11
C PRO A 13 2.45 -6.12 29.31
N ASP A 14 2.73 -7.36 28.93
CA ASP A 14 3.95 -7.72 28.20
C ASP A 14 3.98 -7.04 26.82
N PHE A 15 2.84 -7.00 26.12
CA PHE A 15 2.74 -6.30 24.85
C PHE A 15 2.95 -4.78 25.00
N ARG A 16 2.48 -4.19 26.10
CA ARG A 16 2.76 -2.78 26.39
C ARG A 16 4.25 -2.53 26.58
N GLN A 17 4.94 -3.43 27.29
CA GLN A 17 6.37 -3.32 27.50
C GLN A 17 7.15 -3.44 26.18
N GLU A 18 6.74 -4.34 25.29
CA GLU A 18 7.29 -4.43 23.94
C GLU A 18 7.12 -3.12 23.16
N LEU A 19 5.92 -2.52 23.21
CA LEU A 19 5.64 -1.25 22.53
C LEU A 19 6.53 -0.11 23.06
N GLU A 20 6.70 -0.01 24.37
CA GLU A 20 7.55 1.01 24.99
C GLU A 20 9.04 0.79 24.64
N GLY A 21 9.46 -0.46 24.39
CA GLY A 21 10.82 -0.81 24.00
C GLY A 21 11.21 -0.48 22.55
N VAL A 22 10.23 -0.23 21.67
CA VAL A 22 10.48 0.08 20.24
C VAL A 22 10.30 1.56 19.89
N LEU A 23 9.99 2.42 20.87
CA LEU A 23 9.79 3.85 20.64
C LEU A 23 11.10 4.55 20.24
N GLU A 24 10.98 5.51 19.33
CA GLU A 24 12.09 6.39 18.99
C GLU A 24 12.37 7.43 20.10
N GLN A 25 13.55 8.07 20.04
CA GLN A 25 13.92 9.07 21.04
C GLN A 25 12.94 10.25 21.05
N GLY A 26 12.23 10.45 22.17
CA GLY A 26 11.25 11.51 22.32
C GLY A 26 9.86 11.19 21.76
N GLU A 27 9.65 9.98 21.24
CA GLU A 27 8.34 9.50 20.82
C GLU A 27 7.53 9.01 22.03
N THR A 28 6.23 9.33 22.03
CA THR A 28 5.29 8.84 23.04
C THR A 28 4.47 7.67 22.49
N LEU A 29 4.01 6.78 23.37
CA LEU A 29 3.13 5.66 23.00
C LEU A 29 1.87 6.14 22.24
N SER A 30 1.31 7.29 22.62
CA SER A 30 0.14 7.87 21.93
C SER A 30 0.45 8.31 20.50
N GLN A 31 1.63 8.90 20.25
CA GLN A 31 2.07 9.27 18.90
C GLN A 31 2.30 8.02 18.04
N PHE A 32 2.97 7.02 18.61
CA PHE A 32 3.20 5.75 17.93
C PHE A 32 1.87 5.08 17.51
N VAL A 33 0.91 4.98 18.43
CA VAL A 33 -0.43 4.42 18.15
C VAL A 33 -1.19 5.24 17.10
N GLU A 34 -1.16 6.57 17.19
CA GLU A 34 -1.83 7.45 16.22
C GLU A 34 -1.26 7.26 14.81
N SER A 35 0.07 7.25 14.68
CA SER A 35 0.78 7.02 13.42
C SER A 35 0.45 5.64 12.83
N ALA A 36 0.48 4.60 13.66
CA ALA A 36 0.14 3.24 13.24
C ALA A 36 -1.30 3.13 12.73
N VAL A 37 -2.27 3.70 13.47
CA VAL A 37 -3.69 3.71 13.07
C VAL A 37 -3.87 4.48 11.76
N ARG A 38 -3.24 5.64 11.62
CA ARG A 38 -3.29 6.45 10.40
C ARG A 38 -2.75 5.68 9.19
N SER A 39 -1.60 5.02 9.34
CA SER A 39 -0.99 4.20 8.29
C SER A 39 -1.92 3.07 7.83
N VAL A 40 -2.55 2.36 8.77
CA VAL A 40 -3.50 1.29 8.46
C VAL A 40 -4.75 1.82 7.78
N VAL A 41 -5.29 2.97 8.21
CA VAL A 41 -6.44 3.62 7.57
C VAL A 41 -6.13 3.97 6.12
N GLU A 42 -4.99 4.62 5.85
CA GLU A 42 -4.60 4.99 4.49
C GLU A 42 -4.37 3.75 3.61
N LYS A 43 -3.71 2.72 4.13
CA LYS A 43 -3.57 1.43 3.44
C LYS A 43 -4.94 0.84 3.06
N ARG A 44 -5.91 0.84 3.98
CA ARG A 44 -7.26 0.31 3.72
C ARG A 44 -8.01 1.13 2.67
N LYS A 45 -7.90 2.47 2.71
CA LYS A 45 -8.49 3.36 1.70
C LYS A 45 -7.91 3.08 0.32
N HIS A 46 -6.58 3.02 0.21
CA HIS A 46 -5.91 2.72 -1.06
C HIS A 46 -6.30 1.34 -1.60
N GLN A 47 -6.38 0.32 -0.75
CA GLN A 47 -6.81 -1.02 -1.15
C GLN A 47 -8.25 -1.01 -1.68
N ALA A 48 -9.17 -0.38 -0.95
CA ALA A 48 -10.58 -0.30 -1.36
C ALA A 48 -10.74 0.45 -2.69
N GLU A 49 -9.99 1.55 -2.86
CA GLU A 49 -9.98 2.30 -4.10
C GLU A 49 -9.37 1.53 -5.27
N PHE A 50 -8.26 0.82 -5.05
CA PHE A 50 -7.63 -0.02 -6.06
C PHE A 50 -8.61 -1.07 -6.59
N VAL A 51 -9.30 -1.78 -5.69
CA VAL A 51 -10.31 -2.78 -6.06
C VAL A 51 -11.46 -2.13 -6.83
N ARG A 52 -12.00 -1.01 -6.34
CA ARG A 52 -13.08 -0.28 -7.00
C ARG A 52 -12.70 0.12 -8.43
N ARG A 53 -11.51 0.70 -8.61
CA ARG A 53 -11.00 1.12 -9.93
C ARG A 53 -10.75 -0.08 -10.84
N GLY A 54 -10.20 -1.18 -10.31
CA GLY A 54 -9.98 -2.41 -11.06
C GLY A 54 -11.27 -3.01 -11.62
N ILE A 55 -12.31 -3.11 -10.78
CA ILE A 55 -13.63 -3.62 -11.21
C ILE A 55 -14.23 -2.71 -12.29
N ALA A 56 -14.19 -1.39 -12.10
CA ALA A 56 -14.71 -0.45 -13.09
C ALA A 56 -13.97 -0.58 -14.44
N ALA A 57 -12.64 -0.65 -14.41
CA ALA A 57 -11.84 -0.81 -15.63
C ALA A 57 -12.14 -2.13 -16.37
N ILE A 58 -12.35 -3.23 -15.64
CA ILE A 58 -12.75 -4.51 -16.25
C ILE A 58 -14.11 -4.38 -16.95
N GLN A 59 -15.10 -3.77 -16.28
CA GLN A 59 -16.42 -3.56 -16.86
C GLN A 59 -16.36 -2.67 -18.11
N ASP A 60 -15.56 -1.60 -18.08
CA ASP A 60 -15.35 -0.71 -19.22
C ASP A 60 -14.70 -1.44 -20.40
N THR A 61 -13.67 -2.24 -20.12
CA THR A 61 -12.97 -3.03 -21.14
C THR A 61 -13.89 -4.08 -21.77
N GLN A 62 -14.71 -4.75 -20.96
CA GLN A 62 -15.70 -5.73 -21.44
C GLN A 62 -16.75 -5.06 -22.33
N ARG A 63 -17.25 -3.87 -21.95
CA ARG A 63 -18.22 -3.11 -22.75
C ARG A 63 -17.62 -2.64 -24.08
N ALA A 64 -16.38 -2.18 -24.07
CA ALA A 64 -15.70 -1.67 -25.26
C ALA A 64 -15.14 -2.78 -26.17
N GLY A 65 -14.97 -4.01 -25.66
CA GLY A 65 -14.36 -5.11 -26.40
C GLY A 65 -12.86 -4.92 -26.67
N THR A 66 -12.20 -4.04 -25.93
CA THR A 66 -10.79 -3.61 -26.18
C THR A 66 -9.76 -4.38 -25.35
N GLY A 67 -10.15 -5.53 -24.78
CA GLY A 67 -9.27 -6.36 -23.96
C GLY A 67 -8.16 -7.03 -24.78
N PHE A 68 -6.99 -7.20 -24.15
CA PHE A 68 -5.87 -7.95 -24.71
C PHE A 68 -5.64 -9.24 -23.91
N PRO A 69 -5.24 -10.35 -24.56
CA PRO A 69 -4.81 -11.56 -23.84
C PRO A 69 -3.63 -11.26 -22.91
N ALA A 70 -3.63 -11.89 -21.73
CA ALA A 70 -2.61 -11.65 -20.71
C ALA A 70 -1.20 -11.99 -21.22
N GLU A 71 -1.08 -13.06 -21.98
CA GLU A 71 0.17 -13.55 -22.56
C GLU A 71 0.80 -12.51 -23.50
N GLN A 72 -0.02 -11.83 -24.29
CA GLN A 72 0.43 -10.78 -25.19
C GLN A 72 0.95 -9.56 -24.41
N VAL A 73 0.27 -9.19 -23.31
CA VAL A 73 0.71 -8.09 -22.45
C VAL A 73 2.03 -8.44 -21.75
N VAL A 74 2.14 -9.64 -21.17
CA VAL A 74 3.35 -10.10 -20.47
C VAL A 74 4.55 -10.14 -21.42
N ALA A 75 4.40 -10.78 -22.60
CA ALA A 75 5.47 -10.85 -23.59
C ALA A 75 5.97 -9.45 -24.02
N ARG A 76 5.05 -8.48 -24.17
CA ARG A 76 5.41 -7.10 -24.50
C ARG A 76 6.18 -6.41 -23.37
N LEU A 77 5.79 -6.65 -22.11
CA LEU A 77 6.49 -6.08 -20.94
C LEU A 77 7.88 -6.68 -20.78
N GLU A 78 8.04 -7.99 -20.98
CA GLU A 78 9.33 -8.68 -20.96
C GLU A 78 10.28 -8.14 -22.03
N ALA A 79 9.78 -7.97 -23.26
CA ALA A 79 10.56 -7.37 -24.34
C ALA A 79 11.04 -5.95 -24.00
N ARG A 80 10.16 -5.10 -23.46
CA ARG A 80 10.53 -3.75 -23.01
C ARG A 80 11.57 -3.77 -21.90
N LEU A 81 11.44 -4.69 -20.95
CA LEU A 81 12.38 -4.86 -19.86
C LEU A 81 13.76 -5.31 -20.36
N HIS A 82 13.82 -6.23 -21.32
CA HIS A 82 15.06 -6.70 -21.94
C HIS A 82 15.80 -5.57 -22.64
N GLU A 83 15.10 -4.79 -23.45
CA GLU A 83 15.70 -3.65 -24.16
C GLU A 83 16.18 -2.56 -23.20
N ALA A 84 15.42 -2.27 -22.13
CA ALA A 84 15.87 -1.34 -21.09
C ALA A 84 17.14 -1.82 -20.39
N ARG A 85 17.26 -3.12 -20.11
CA ARG A 85 18.47 -3.72 -19.52
C ARG A 85 19.68 -3.62 -20.45
N LYS A 86 19.51 -3.92 -21.73
CA LYS A 86 20.58 -3.76 -22.74
C LYS A 86 21.04 -2.31 -22.86
N ALA A 87 20.11 -1.37 -22.92
CA ALA A 87 20.42 0.05 -23.01
C ALA A 87 21.20 0.55 -21.76
N LYS A 88 20.84 0.05 -20.57
CA LYS A 88 21.59 0.33 -19.34
C LYS A 88 23.01 -0.24 -19.40
N ALA A 89 23.17 -1.49 -19.84
CA ALA A 89 24.48 -2.14 -19.95
C ALA A 89 25.42 -1.48 -20.97
N ARG A 90 24.87 -0.84 -22.02
CA ARG A 90 25.66 -0.05 -23.00
C ARG A 90 26.08 1.33 -22.50
N ARG A 91 25.51 1.81 -21.38
CA ARG A 91 25.83 3.11 -20.76
C ARG A 91 26.82 3.00 -19.60
N THR A 92 27.08 1.78 -19.13
CA THR A 92 28.14 1.40 -18.18
C THR A 92 29.34 0.90 -18.94
#